data_AF-A0A661I7L3-F1
#
_entry.id   AF-A0A661I7L3-F1
#
_cell.length_a   1.000
_cell.length_b   1.000
_cell.length_c   1.000
_cell.angle_alpha   90.00
_cell.angle_beta   90.00
_cell.angle_gamma   90.00
#
_symmetry.space_group_name_H-M   'P 1'
#
loop_
_entity.id
_entity.type
_entity.pdbx_description
1 polymer ?
#
loop_
_entity_poly.entity_id
_entity_poly.type
_entity_poly.pdbx_seq_one_letter_code
_entity_poly.pdbx_strand_id
1 'polypeptide(L)'
;MGYFQAGKNVFYYVGNSSMVMKPFAFILAIGFNIILLPVGIIFGLFIVLDHLGNYTDSMRQSIINAMESHSWRVDDSLLSFIFRPIIIVFLSPLFIISLIIPKVSSDAMINASADEVKQIINGAGAFKRLNSVIWNTMHRMFIYIKNAPLLLKPIVALIAIYYSMVLIILGTIFIFLIPLDWLSQIVESIRQGIVRFVDSSQERIRYRTNAFIFIPIVLVLLAPLFLIAILIPKFSSSMTDV
;
A
#
# COMPACT_ATOMS: atom_id res chain seq x y z
N MET A 1 0.38 8.60 15.71
CA MET A 1 1.04 9.54 16.64
C MET A 1 0.34 10.90 16.76
N GLY A 2 -0.21 11.47 15.67
CA GLY A 2 -0.80 12.83 15.67
C GLY A 2 -1.89 13.11 16.71
N TYR A 3 -2.70 12.13 17.12
CA TYR A 3 -3.72 12.32 18.17
C TYR A 3 -3.12 12.59 19.57
N PHE A 4 -2.04 11.88 19.94
CA PHE A 4 -1.33 12.15 21.20
C PHE A 4 -0.65 13.51 21.19
N GLN A 5 -0.12 13.90 20.03
CA GLN A 5 0.61 15.16 19.87
C GLN A 5 -0.34 16.36 19.76
N ALA A 6 -1.54 16.20 19.19
CA ALA A 6 -2.65 17.14 19.32
C ALA A 6 -3.00 17.36 20.80
N GLY A 7 -3.16 16.29 21.59
CA GLY A 7 -3.41 16.39 23.04
C GLY A 7 -2.33 17.17 23.80
N LYS A 8 -1.04 16.96 23.49
CA LYS A 8 0.07 17.75 24.02
C LYS A 8 0.01 19.22 23.59
N ASN A 9 -0.29 19.49 22.32
CA ASN A 9 -0.34 20.85 21.78
C ASN A 9 -1.45 21.70 22.39
N VAL A 10 -2.56 21.07 22.78
CA VAL A 10 -3.64 21.70 23.54
C VAL A 10 -3.12 22.21 24.90
N PHE A 11 -2.29 21.45 25.63
CA PHE A 11 -1.67 21.93 26.87
C PHE A 11 -0.60 22.99 26.65
N TYR A 12 0.17 22.91 25.56
CA TYR A 12 1.11 23.97 25.18
C TYR A 12 0.40 25.31 24.93
N TYR A 13 -0.77 25.28 24.29
CA TYR A 13 -1.58 26.47 24.09
C TYR A 13 -2.01 27.10 25.42
N VAL A 14 -2.41 26.29 26.41
CA VAL A 14 -2.76 26.80 27.76
C VAL A 14 -1.57 27.53 28.40
N GLY A 15 -0.37 26.96 28.30
CA GLY A 15 0.86 27.59 28.81
C GLY A 15 1.12 28.98 28.21
N ASN A 16 0.85 29.13 26.91
CA ASN A 16 1.06 30.36 26.13
C ASN A 16 -0.14 31.33 26.15
N SER A 17 -1.28 30.94 26.69
CA SER A 17 -2.49 31.76 26.74
C SER A 17 -2.40 32.89 27.77
N SER A 18 -3.22 33.94 27.60
CA SER A 18 -3.28 35.04 28.55
C SER A 18 -3.77 34.57 29.93
N MET A 19 -3.30 35.21 30.99
CA MET A 19 -3.55 34.78 32.38
C MET A 19 -5.05 34.68 32.72
N VAL A 20 -5.89 35.48 32.07
CA VAL A 20 -7.36 35.48 32.22
C VAL A 20 -8.01 34.30 31.49
N MET A 21 -7.49 33.89 30.33
CA MET A 21 -8.03 32.75 29.57
C MET A 21 -7.53 31.39 30.07
N LYS A 22 -6.39 31.36 30.78
CA LYS A 22 -5.79 30.12 31.30
C LYS A 22 -6.76 29.16 32.01
N PRO A 23 -7.59 29.58 32.99
CA PRO A 23 -8.48 28.65 33.68
C PRO A 23 -9.51 28.00 32.74
N PHE A 24 -10.08 28.77 31.80
CA PHE A 24 -11.04 28.25 30.81
C PHE A 24 -10.37 27.34 29.79
N ALA A 25 -9.20 27.75 29.28
CA ALA A 25 -8.42 26.96 28.35
C ALA A 25 -7.94 25.64 28.99
N PHE A 26 -7.60 25.64 30.28
CA PHE A 26 -7.19 24.44 31.00
C PHE A 26 -8.33 23.41 31.13
N ILE A 27 -9.56 23.85 31.45
CA ILE A 27 -10.72 22.97 31.52
C ILE A 27 -11.02 22.33 30.15
N LEU A 28 -11.00 23.14 29.09
CA LEU A 28 -11.18 22.65 27.71
C LEU A 28 -10.05 21.69 27.32
N ALA A 29 -8.81 21.97 27.74
CA ALA A 29 -7.67 21.12 27.44
C ALA A 29 -7.78 19.73 28.05
N ILE A 30 -8.27 19.65 29.30
CA ILE A 30 -8.57 18.39 29.97
C ILE A 30 -9.69 17.65 29.23
N GLY A 31 -10.79 18.34 28.92
CA GLY A 31 -11.91 17.74 28.19
C GLY A 31 -11.51 17.14 26.84
N PHE A 32 -10.71 17.87 26.06
CA PHE A 32 -10.20 17.35 24.79
C PHE A 32 -9.23 16.17 24.97
N ASN A 33 -8.35 16.20 25.97
CA ASN A 33 -7.41 15.09 26.19
C ASN A 33 -8.10 13.81 26.65
N ILE A 34 -9.15 13.90 27.48
CA ILE A 34 -9.95 12.72 27.88
C ILE A 34 -10.51 11.98 26.66
N ILE A 35 -10.84 12.69 25.58
CA ILE A 35 -11.40 12.12 24.36
C ILE A 35 -10.29 11.70 23.36
N LEU A 36 -9.25 12.52 23.18
CA LEU A 36 -8.18 12.26 22.22
C LEU A 36 -7.24 11.12 22.66
N LEU A 37 -7.06 10.90 23.96
CA LEU A 37 -6.21 9.82 24.49
C LEU A 37 -6.70 8.42 24.11
N PRO A 38 -7.96 8.03 24.39
CA PRO A 38 -8.51 6.74 23.98
C PRO A 38 -8.41 6.52 22.47
N VAL A 39 -8.72 7.55 21.67
CA VAL A 39 -8.61 7.51 20.21
C VAL A 39 -7.15 7.25 19.79
N GLY A 40 -6.20 7.95 20.42
CA GLY A 40 -4.77 7.72 20.21
C GLY A 40 -4.32 6.30 20.54
N ILE A 41 -4.82 5.72 21.64
CA ILE A 41 -4.51 4.34 22.05
C ILE A 41 -5.06 3.32 21.05
N ILE A 42 -6.31 3.49 20.60
CA ILE A 42 -6.93 2.63 19.57
C ILE A 42 -6.08 2.63 18.29
N PHE A 43 -5.69 3.82 17.81
CA PHE A 43 -4.78 3.91 16.66
C PHE A 43 -3.39 3.34 16.95
N GLY A 44 -2.89 3.44 18.19
CA GLY A 44 -1.63 2.85 18.62
C GLY A 44 -1.61 1.31 18.52
N LEU A 45 -2.72 0.65 18.86
CA LEU A 45 -2.85 -0.81 18.70
C LEU A 45 -2.79 -1.23 17.22
N PHE A 46 -3.32 -0.40 16.31
CA PHE A 46 -3.25 -0.65 14.88
C PHE A 46 -1.82 -0.52 14.30
N ILE A 47 -0.90 0.19 14.96
CA ILE A 47 0.53 0.26 14.55
C ILE A 47 1.20 -1.12 14.64
N VAL A 48 0.82 -1.96 15.61
CA VAL A 48 1.40 -3.31 15.74
C VAL A 48 0.95 -4.22 14.59
N LEU A 49 -0.30 -4.05 14.13
CA LEU A 49 -0.83 -4.75 12.95
C LEU A 49 -0.19 -4.25 11.65
N ASP A 50 0.25 -3.00 11.61
CA ASP A 50 0.98 -2.41 10.49
C ASP A 50 2.35 -3.08 10.26
N HIS A 51 3.02 -3.47 11.34
CA HIS A 51 4.31 -4.17 11.24
C HIS A 51 4.16 -5.52 10.51
N LEU A 52 3.09 -6.26 10.78
CA LEU A 52 2.72 -7.47 10.03
C LEU A 52 2.44 -7.18 8.54
N GLY A 53 1.82 -6.02 8.28
CA GLY A 53 1.59 -5.50 6.94
C GLY A 53 2.88 -5.27 6.16
N ASN A 54 3.91 -4.71 6.80
CA ASN A 54 5.21 -4.45 6.17
C ASN A 54 5.96 -5.73 5.80
N TYR A 55 5.92 -6.77 6.64
CA TYR A 55 6.47 -8.08 6.29
C TYR A 55 5.75 -8.70 5.08
N THR A 56 4.43 -8.57 5.04
CA THR A 56 3.62 -9.09 3.93
C THR A 56 3.92 -8.35 2.62
N ASP A 57 4.11 -7.03 2.67
CA ASP A 57 4.51 -6.23 1.50
C ASP A 57 5.91 -6.57 1.00
N SER A 58 6.88 -6.75 1.91
CA SER A 58 8.24 -7.21 1.55
C SER A 58 8.21 -8.60 0.89
N MET A 59 7.35 -9.50 1.37
CA MET A 59 7.17 -10.82 0.77
C MET A 59 6.52 -10.72 -0.63
N ARG A 60 5.46 -9.92 -0.77
CA ARG A 60 4.80 -9.66 -2.07
C ARG A 60 5.77 -9.06 -3.09
N GLN A 61 6.55 -8.06 -2.70
CA GLN A 61 7.59 -7.47 -3.53
C GLN A 61 8.64 -8.50 -3.93
N SER A 62 9.12 -9.31 -2.99
CA SER A 62 10.09 -10.36 -3.29
C SER A 62 9.56 -11.37 -4.31
N ILE A 63 8.28 -11.75 -4.20
CA ILE A 63 7.61 -12.63 -5.16
C ILE A 63 7.52 -11.96 -6.53
N ILE A 64 7.05 -10.71 -6.62
CA ILE A 64 6.93 -9.97 -7.89
C ILE A 64 8.30 -9.81 -8.55
N ASN A 65 9.32 -9.40 -7.80
CA ASN A 65 10.68 -9.21 -8.30
C ASN A 65 11.28 -10.54 -8.79
N ALA A 66 11.01 -11.64 -8.09
CA ALA A 66 11.39 -12.97 -8.54
C ALA A 66 10.70 -13.33 -9.85
N MET A 67 9.38 -13.12 -9.97
CA MET A 67 8.62 -13.39 -11.19
C MET A 67 9.10 -12.52 -12.37
N GLU A 68 9.37 -11.23 -12.14
CA GLU A 68 9.96 -10.33 -13.13
C GLU A 68 11.32 -10.86 -13.61
N SER A 69 12.24 -11.16 -12.69
CA SER A 69 13.57 -11.70 -13.01
C SER A 69 13.49 -13.00 -13.82
N HIS A 70 12.55 -13.88 -13.48
CA HIS A 70 12.34 -15.12 -14.23
C HIS A 70 11.73 -14.86 -15.61
N SER A 71 10.83 -13.88 -15.75
CA SER A 71 10.25 -13.53 -17.06
C SER A 71 11.31 -13.03 -18.03
N TRP A 72 12.23 -12.18 -17.59
CA TRP A 72 13.26 -11.55 -18.44
C TRP A 72 14.28 -12.54 -19.01
N ARG A 73 14.38 -13.74 -18.41
CA ARG A 73 15.40 -14.73 -18.73
C ARG A 73 14.84 -15.98 -19.41
N VAL A 74 13.56 -15.97 -19.80
CA VAL A 74 12.88 -17.13 -20.44
C VAL A 74 13.56 -17.55 -21.74
N ASP A 75 14.10 -16.59 -22.48
CA ASP A 75 14.74 -16.77 -23.78
C ASP A 75 16.25 -17.04 -23.73
N ASP A 76 16.86 -17.12 -22.54
CA ASP A 76 18.31 -17.29 -22.39
C ASP A 76 18.82 -18.67 -22.82
N SER A 77 18.02 -19.73 -22.62
CA SER A 77 18.43 -21.12 -22.87
C SER A 77 17.24 -22.08 -22.90
N LEU A 78 17.43 -23.28 -23.45
CA LEU A 78 16.39 -24.33 -23.50
C LEU A 78 15.88 -24.72 -22.10
N LEU A 79 16.77 -24.83 -21.12
CA LEU A 79 16.38 -25.07 -19.73
C LEU A 79 15.59 -23.90 -19.15
N SER A 80 16.00 -22.66 -19.44
CA SER A 80 15.28 -21.47 -19.00
C SER A 80 13.88 -21.39 -19.62
N PHE A 81 13.74 -21.73 -20.89
CA PHE A 81 12.48 -21.75 -21.62
C PHE A 81 11.48 -22.76 -21.04
N ILE A 82 11.96 -23.92 -20.56
CA ILE A 82 11.11 -24.95 -19.96
C ILE A 82 10.75 -24.62 -18.51
N PHE A 83 11.74 -24.27 -17.68
CA PHE A 83 11.54 -24.20 -16.22
C PHE A 83 11.06 -22.83 -15.71
N ARG A 84 11.46 -21.72 -16.33
CA ARG A 84 11.09 -20.38 -15.81
C ARG A 84 9.59 -20.09 -15.89
N PRO A 85 8.86 -20.47 -16.96
CA PRO A 85 7.41 -20.35 -16.98
C PRO A 85 6.72 -21.15 -15.86
N ILE A 86 7.23 -22.34 -15.52
CA ILE A 86 6.70 -23.15 -14.39
C ILE A 86 6.85 -22.40 -13.07
N ILE A 87 8.02 -21.80 -12.83
CA ILE A 87 8.27 -21.02 -11.61
C ILE A 87 7.28 -19.85 -11.50
N ILE A 88 7.00 -19.16 -12.60
CA ILE A 88 6.02 -18.04 -12.63
C ILE A 88 4.60 -18.55 -12.32
N VAL A 89 4.21 -19.69 -12.90
CA VAL A 89 2.91 -20.34 -12.61
C VAL A 89 2.80 -20.76 -11.15
N PHE A 90 3.89 -21.24 -10.53
CA PHE A 90 3.92 -21.63 -9.12
C PHE A 90 3.94 -20.44 -8.15
N LEU A 91 4.61 -19.35 -8.49
CA LEU A 91 4.65 -18.12 -7.68
C LEU A 91 3.32 -17.36 -7.71
N SER A 92 2.54 -17.47 -8.79
CA SER A 92 1.23 -16.82 -8.95
C SER A 92 0.22 -17.15 -7.84
N PRO A 93 -0.08 -18.42 -7.50
CA PRO A 93 -0.98 -18.76 -6.39
C PRO A 93 -0.38 -18.39 -5.03
N LEU A 94 0.94 -18.42 -4.87
CA LEU A 94 1.62 -17.99 -3.64
C LEU A 94 1.42 -16.49 -3.41
N PHE A 95 1.45 -15.69 -4.48
CA PHE A 95 1.05 -14.30 -4.44
C PHE A 95 -0.41 -14.14 -4.01
N ILE A 96 -1.34 -14.92 -4.58
CA ILE A 96 -2.76 -14.86 -4.21
C ILE A 96 -2.97 -15.19 -2.72
N ILE A 97 -2.30 -16.20 -2.20
CA ILE A 97 -2.36 -16.58 -0.78
C ILE A 97 -1.85 -15.43 0.10
N SER A 98 -0.78 -14.75 -0.33
CA SER A 98 -0.24 -13.61 0.41
C SER A 98 -1.22 -12.44 0.53
N LEU A 99 -2.28 -12.39 -0.30
CA LEU A 99 -3.33 -11.36 -0.24
C LEU A 99 -4.36 -11.61 0.88
N ILE A 100 -4.47 -12.85 1.36
CA ILE A 100 -5.43 -13.24 2.41
C ILE A 100 -5.09 -12.55 3.74
N ILE A 101 -3.84 -12.13 3.93
CA ILE A 101 -3.41 -11.37 5.10
C ILE A 101 -3.76 -9.88 4.88
N PRO A 102 -4.80 -9.36 5.56
CA PRO A 102 -5.23 -7.99 5.38
C PRO A 102 -4.21 -7.04 6.00
N LYS A 103 -3.87 -5.98 5.26
CA LYS A 103 -3.04 -4.89 5.76
C LYS A 103 -3.90 -3.88 6.53
N VAL A 104 -3.36 -3.40 7.64
CA VAL A 104 -3.89 -2.27 8.40
C VAL A 104 -2.81 -1.20 8.44
N SER A 105 -2.64 -0.40 7.38
CA SER A 105 -1.49 0.51 7.30
C SER A 105 -1.73 1.86 7.97
N SER A 106 -0.78 2.28 8.78
CA SER A 106 -0.69 3.58 9.45
C SER A 106 0.62 4.34 9.12
N ASP A 107 1.64 3.66 8.58
CA ASP A 107 3.00 4.16 8.33
C ASP A 107 3.23 4.81 6.96
N ALA A 108 2.19 5.22 6.23
CA ALA A 108 2.30 5.86 4.91
C ALA A 108 2.94 7.28 4.92
N MET A 109 3.70 7.59 5.97
CA MET A 109 3.79 8.94 6.49
C MET A 109 5.20 9.52 6.49
N ILE A 110 6.26 8.71 6.40
CA ILE A 110 7.60 9.26 6.67
C ILE A 110 8.33 9.74 5.40
N ASN A 111 8.10 9.17 4.22
CA ASN A 111 8.92 9.50 3.04
C ASN A 111 8.18 9.72 1.73
N ALA A 112 6.88 10.06 1.73
CA ALA A 112 6.13 10.18 0.47
C ALA A 112 6.61 11.34 -0.43
N SER A 113 7.60 11.06 -1.28
CA SER A 113 8.18 11.98 -2.26
C SER A 113 7.20 12.29 -3.40
N ALA A 114 7.38 13.41 -4.10
CA ALA A 114 6.49 13.82 -5.19
C ALA A 114 6.45 12.82 -6.36
N ASP A 115 7.49 11.99 -6.50
CA ASP A 115 7.55 10.90 -7.49
C ASP A 115 6.68 9.70 -7.08
N GLU A 116 6.47 9.45 -5.78
CA GLU A 116 5.57 8.41 -5.30
C GLU A 116 4.11 8.72 -5.63
N VAL A 117 3.70 9.99 -5.53
CA VAL A 117 2.35 10.42 -5.94
C VAL A 117 2.15 10.20 -7.44
N LYS A 118 3.19 10.40 -8.27
CA LYS A 118 3.15 10.07 -9.71
C LYS A 118 3.05 8.56 -9.98
N GLN A 119 3.77 7.71 -9.23
CA GLN A 119 3.65 6.26 -9.38
C GLN A 119 2.31 5.71 -8.89
N ILE A 120 1.75 6.31 -7.83
CA ILE A 120 0.39 6.02 -7.33
C ILE A 120 -0.67 6.38 -8.39
N ILE A 121 -0.54 7.53 -9.06
CA ILE A 121 -1.45 7.97 -10.13
C ILE A 121 -1.28 7.14 -11.42
N ASN A 122 -0.08 6.63 -11.71
CA ASN A 122 0.18 5.79 -12.89
C ASN A 122 -0.34 4.34 -12.78
N GLY A 123 -1.01 4.00 -11.67
CA GLY A 123 -1.65 2.71 -11.49
C GLY A 123 -0.64 1.57 -11.38
N ALA A 124 0.50 1.77 -10.73
CA ALA A 124 1.54 0.76 -10.51
C ALA A 124 1.13 -0.30 -9.44
N GLY A 125 -0.10 -0.80 -9.53
CA GLY A 125 -0.62 -1.82 -8.64
C GLY A 125 0.03 -3.19 -8.87
N ALA A 126 0.00 -4.02 -7.82
CA ALA A 126 0.64 -5.34 -7.82
C ALA A 126 0.04 -6.27 -8.88
N PHE A 127 -1.28 -6.23 -9.10
CA PHE A 127 -1.94 -7.06 -10.11
C PHE A 127 -1.62 -6.60 -11.54
N LYS A 128 -1.53 -5.28 -11.77
CA LYS A 128 -1.09 -4.75 -13.07
C LYS A 128 0.34 -5.16 -13.41
N ARG A 129 1.25 -5.13 -12.42
CA ARG A 129 2.64 -5.61 -12.59
C ARG A 129 2.68 -7.11 -12.89
N LEU A 130 1.97 -7.93 -12.13
CA LEU A 130 1.87 -9.37 -12.39
C LEU A 130 1.33 -9.67 -13.78
N ASN A 131 0.30 -8.94 -14.21
CA ASN A 131 -0.22 -9.08 -15.57
C ASN A 131 0.87 -8.74 -16.60
N SER A 132 1.60 -7.63 -16.43
CA SER A 132 2.74 -7.28 -17.29
C SER A 132 3.80 -8.39 -17.35
N VAL A 133 4.14 -8.99 -16.21
CA VAL A 133 5.08 -10.12 -16.12
C VAL A 133 4.59 -11.31 -16.95
N ILE A 134 3.31 -11.65 -16.84
CA ILE A 134 2.69 -12.75 -17.60
C ILE A 134 2.77 -12.49 -19.11
N TRP A 135 2.39 -11.30 -19.56
CA TRP A 135 2.47 -10.93 -20.98
C TRP A 135 3.91 -10.90 -21.49
N ASN A 136 4.85 -10.36 -20.71
CA ASN A 136 6.28 -10.33 -21.05
C ASN A 136 6.87 -11.75 -21.16
N THR A 137 6.50 -12.64 -20.23
CA THR A 137 6.89 -14.06 -20.25
C THR A 137 6.46 -14.71 -21.55
N MET A 138 5.18 -14.57 -21.93
CA MET A 138 4.67 -15.12 -23.19
C MET A 138 5.40 -14.55 -24.40
N HIS A 139 5.60 -13.23 -24.44
CA HIS A 139 6.33 -12.59 -25.53
C HIS A 139 7.74 -13.17 -25.69
N ARG A 140 8.45 -13.37 -24.59
CA ARG A 140 9.79 -13.98 -24.59
C ARG A 140 9.79 -15.45 -25.00
N MET A 141 8.76 -16.21 -24.66
CA MET A 141 8.60 -17.58 -25.18
C MET A 141 8.50 -17.57 -26.71
N PHE A 142 7.74 -16.64 -27.30
CA PHE A 142 7.66 -16.52 -28.77
C PHE A 142 8.97 -16.03 -29.40
N ILE A 143 9.71 -15.14 -28.75
CA ILE A 143 11.06 -14.75 -29.18
C ILE A 143 11.98 -15.97 -29.23
N TYR A 144 11.96 -16.81 -28.18
CA TYR A 144 12.76 -18.02 -28.14
C TYR A 144 12.44 -18.99 -29.29
N ILE A 145 11.14 -19.22 -29.59
CA ILE A 145 10.73 -20.06 -30.74
C ILE A 145 11.28 -19.51 -32.06
N LYS A 146 11.22 -18.18 -32.25
CA LYS A 146 11.69 -17.53 -33.48
C LYS A 146 13.18 -17.82 -33.72
N ASN A 147 13.97 -17.79 -32.65
CA ASN A 147 15.43 -17.94 -32.66
C ASN A 147 15.91 -19.39 -32.50
N ALA A 148 15.01 -20.34 -32.23
CA ALA A 148 15.37 -21.74 -32.04
C ALA A 148 15.83 -22.43 -33.35
N PRO A 149 16.69 -23.46 -33.27
CA PRO A 149 17.09 -24.28 -34.42
C PRO A 149 15.88 -24.90 -35.13
N LEU A 150 15.92 -24.99 -36.47
CA LEU A 150 14.77 -25.39 -37.29
C LEU A 150 14.12 -26.72 -36.86
N LEU A 151 14.94 -27.69 -36.45
CA LEU A 151 14.50 -29.02 -36.00
C LEU A 151 13.79 -28.99 -34.64
N LEU A 152 14.14 -28.04 -33.76
CA LEU A 152 13.58 -27.89 -32.41
C LEU A 152 12.31 -27.02 -32.41
N LYS A 153 12.12 -26.17 -33.44
CA LYS A 153 10.95 -25.29 -33.56
C LYS A 153 9.59 -25.96 -33.31
N PRO A 154 9.25 -27.12 -33.92
CA PRO A 154 7.94 -27.72 -33.69
C PRO A 154 7.72 -28.15 -32.23
N ILE A 155 8.75 -28.68 -31.57
CA ILE A 155 8.68 -29.13 -30.16
C ILE A 155 8.55 -27.92 -29.22
N VAL A 156 9.42 -26.92 -29.41
CA VAL A 156 9.44 -25.69 -28.61
C VAL A 156 8.15 -24.90 -28.80
N ALA A 157 7.55 -24.90 -29.99
CA ALA A 157 6.27 -24.27 -30.27
C ALA A 157 5.11 -24.94 -29.51
N LEU A 158 5.06 -26.27 -29.47
CA LEU A 158 4.02 -26.99 -28.72
C LEU A 158 4.10 -26.67 -27.22
N ILE A 159 5.31 -26.65 -26.66
CA ILE A 159 5.56 -26.24 -25.27
C ILE A 159 5.13 -24.79 -25.04
N ALA A 160 5.47 -23.87 -25.95
CA ALA A 160 5.08 -22.47 -25.86
C ALA A 160 3.56 -22.28 -25.85
N ILE A 161 2.84 -22.99 -26.72
CA ILE A 161 1.38 -22.93 -26.79
C ILE A 161 0.76 -23.39 -25.47
N TYR A 162 1.22 -24.51 -24.93
CA TYR A 162 0.72 -25.03 -23.66
C TYR A 162 0.92 -24.03 -22.50
N TYR A 163 2.14 -23.54 -22.30
CA TYR A 163 2.40 -22.57 -21.24
C TYR A 163 1.69 -21.22 -21.48
N SER A 164 1.60 -20.75 -22.72
CA SER A 164 0.87 -19.52 -23.04
C SER A 164 -0.61 -19.66 -22.69
N MET A 165 -1.22 -20.83 -22.92
CA MET A 165 -2.61 -21.07 -22.52
C MET A 165 -2.80 -20.97 -21.00
N VAL A 166 -1.90 -21.58 -20.22
CA VAL A 166 -1.91 -21.48 -18.74
C VAL A 166 -1.69 -20.05 -18.27
N LEU A 167 -0.73 -19.34 -18.87
CA LEU A 167 -0.41 -17.95 -18.57
C LEU A 167 -1.57 -17.01 -18.91
N ILE A 168 -2.29 -17.23 -20.01
CA ILE A 168 -3.49 -16.46 -20.37
C ILE A 168 -4.59 -16.64 -19.32
N ILE A 169 -4.82 -17.86 -18.84
CA ILE A 169 -5.82 -18.12 -17.78
C ILE A 169 -5.43 -17.35 -16.51
N LEU A 170 -4.18 -17.43 -16.08
CA LEU A 170 -3.68 -16.67 -14.92
C LEU A 170 -3.76 -15.16 -15.14
N GLY A 171 -3.35 -14.67 -16.30
CA GLY A 171 -3.43 -13.25 -16.66
C GLY A 171 -4.86 -12.73 -16.62
N THR A 172 -5.82 -13.53 -17.08
CA THR A 172 -7.25 -13.19 -17.03
C THR A 172 -7.74 -13.06 -15.59
N ILE A 173 -7.37 -13.99 -14.69
CA ILE A 173 -7.70 -13.91 -13.27
C ILE A 173 -7.15 -12.60 -12.67
N PHE A 174 -5.90 -12.26 -12.96
CA PHE A 174 -5.30 -11.02 -12.46
C PHE A 174 -5.92 -9.76 -13.06
N ILE A 175 -6.35 -9.78 -14.32
CA ILE A 175 -7.08 -8.66 -14.96
C ILE A 175 -8.36 -8.35 -14.19
N PHE A 176 -9.14 -9.36 -13.80
CA PHE A 176 -10.34 -9.16 -12.97
C PHE A 176 -10.03 -8.59 -11.59
N LEU A 177 -8.79 -8.73 -11.10
CA LEU A 177 -8.33 -8.18 -9.82
C LEU A 177 -7.70 -6.78 -9.94
N ILE A 178 -7.45 -6.26 -11.15
CA ILE A 178 -6.92 -4.89 -11.34
C ILE A 178 -7.82 -3.80 -10.72
N PRO A 179 -9.17 -3.87 -10.78
CA PRO A 179 -10.01 -2.87 -10.10
C PRO A 179 -9.77 -2.80 -8.58
N LEU A 180 -9.34 -3.91 -7.96
CA LEU A 180 -8.96 -3.94 -6.54
C LEU A 180 -7.68 -3.11 -6.28
N ASP A 181 -6.76 -3.03 -7.24
CA ASP A 181 -5.60 -2.13 -7.14
C ASP A 181 -6.05 -0.66 -7.08
N TRP A 182 -7.02 -0.26 -7.91
CA TRP A 182 -7.54 1.11 -7.91
C TRP A 182 -8.27 1.44 -6.60
N LEU A 183 -9.11 0.52 -6.12
CA LEU A 183 -9.79 0.70 -4.84
C LEU A 183 -8.78 0.87 -3.70
N SER A 184 -7.73 0.04 -3.70
CA SER A 184 -6.64 0.12 -2.72
C SER A 184 -5.88 1.44 -2.80
N GLN A 185 -5.67 2.00 -4.00
CA GLN A 185 -5.02 3.30 -4.20
C GLN A 185 -5.90 4.47 -3.73
N ILE A 186 -7.21 4.39 -3.95
CA ILE A 186 -8.17 5.40 -3.46
C ILE A 186 -8.16 5.43 -1.93
N VAL A 187 -8.24 4.28 -1.28
CA VAL A 187 -8.20 4.16 0.18
C VAL A 187 -6.88 4.72 0.73
N GLU A 188 -5.76 4.43 0.07
CA GLU A 188 -4.45 4.95 0.46
C GLU A 188 -4.35 6.47 0.30
N SER A 189 -4.84 7.01 -0.81
CA SER A 189 -4.85 8.45 -1.07
C SER A 189 -5.70 9.21 -0.04
N ILE A 190 -6.86 8.65 0.30
CA ILE A 190 -7.74 9.16 1.36
C ILE A 190 -7.00 9.15 2.70
N ARG A 191 -6.37 8.01 3.06
CA ARG A 191 -5.59 7.88 4.30
C ARG A 191 -4.44 8.88 4.38
N GLN A 192 -3.66 9.03 3.31
CA GLN A 192 -2.56 10.00 3.27
C GLN A 192 -3.05 11.44 3.38
N GLY A 193 -4.13 11.80 2.67
CA GLY A 193 -4.73 13.13 2.77
C GLY A 193 -5.23 13.43 4.19
N ILE A 194 -5.83 12.42 4.83
CA ILE A 194 -6.27 12.43 6.22
C ILE A 194 -5.10 12.66 7.18
N VAL A 195 -4.02 11.90 7.04
CA VAL A 195 -2.86 11.97 7.93
C VAL A 195 -2.18 13.34 7.80
N ARG A 196 -1.98 13.83 6.57
CA ARG A 196 -1.48 15.19 6.30
C ARG A 196 -2.39 16.27 6.91
N PHE A 197 -3.70 16.06 6.88
CA PHE A 197 -4.66 16.95 7.52
C PHE A 197 -4.51 16.94 9.04
N VAL A 198 -4.39 15.77 9.68
CA VAL A 198 -4.17 15.65 11.13
C VAL A 198 -2.88 16.36 11.52
N ASP A 199 -1.79 16.12 10.80
CA ASP A 199 -0.46 16.69 11.08
C ASP A 199 -0.40 18.21 10.95
N SER A 200 -0.91 18.74 9.85
CA SER A 200 -0.97 20.18 9.65
C SER A 200 -1.93 20.87 10.63
N SER A 201 -2.97 20.17 11.07
CA SER A 201 -3.97 20.70 12.00
C SER A 201 -3.47 20.68 13.45
N GLN A 202 -2.78 19.63 13.88
CA GLN A 202 -2.27 19.53 15.25
C GLN A 202 -1.27 20.63 15.59
N GLU A 203 -0.43 21.05 14.63
CA GLU A 203 0.56 22.09 14.87
C GLU A 203 -0.08 23.48 15.05
N ARG A 204 -1.19 23.73 14.34
CA ARG A 204 -1.94 24.99 14.43
C ARG A 204 -2.59 25.19 15.82
N ILE A 205 -2.91 24.10 16.53
CA ILE A 205 -3.47 24.15 17.89
C ILE A 205 -2.56 24.95 18.83
N ARG A 206 -1.24 24.83 18.67
CA ARG A 206 -0.26 25.49 19.55
C ARG A 206 -0.29 27.01 19.47
N TYR A 207 -0.69 27.57 18.33
CA TYR A 207 -0.47 28.99 18.01
C TYR A 207 -1.73 29.80 17.75
N ARG A 208 -2.91 29.19 17.59
CA ARG A 208 -4.15 29.92 17.24
C ARG A 208 -5.34 29.51 18.12
N THR A 209 -6.04 30.49 18.68
CA THR A 209 -7.24 30.28 19.53
C THR A 209 -8.35 29.53 18.80
N ASN A 210 -8.63 29.88 17.55
CA ASN A 210 -9.65 29.18 16.76
C ASN A 210 -9.24 27.72 16.50
N ALA A 211 -7.95 27.47 16.28
CA ALA A 211 -7.44 26.12 16.10
C ALA A 211 -7.56 25.29 17.38
N PHE A 212 -7.27 25.89 18.53
CA PHE A 212 -7.41 25.27 19.85
C PHE A 212 -8.85 24.81 20.15
N ILE A 213 -9.86 25.58 19.74
CA ILE A 213 -11.27 25.24 20.01
C ILE A 213 -11.80 24.22 19.00
N PHE A 214 -11.57 24.43 17.70
CA PHE A 214 -12.27 23.67 16.66
C PHE A 214 -11.52 22.44 16.18
N ILE A 215 -10.18 22.45 16.14
CA ILE A 215 -9.41 21.32 15.58
C ILE A 215 -9.57 20.05 16.42
N PRO A 216 -9.52 20.07 17.77
CA PRO A 216 -9.78 18.88 18.56
C PRO A 216 -11.14 18.25 18.27
N ILE A 217 -12.19 19.07 18.10
CA ILE A 217 -13.55 18.61 17.78
C ILE A 217 -13.57 17.95 16.40
N VAL A 218 -12.96 18.61 15.40
CA VAL A 218 -12.87 18.09 14.03
C VAL A 218 -12.11 16.76 14.01
N LEU A 219 -11.00 16.64 14.73
CA LEU A 219 -10.21 15.40 14.84
C LEU A 219 -10.99 14.24 15.47
N VAL A 220 -11.80 14.51 16.49
CA VAL A 220 -12.67 13.51 17.12
C VAL A 220 -13.78 13.06 16.15
N LEU A 221 -14.39 13.99 15.42
CA LEU A 221 -15.45 13.70 14.46
C LEU A 221 -14.94 12.90 13.25
N LEU A 222 -13.69 13.14 12.85
CA LEU A 222 -13.00 12.40 11.79
C LEU A 222 -12.47 11.03 12.25
N ALA A 223 -12.26 10.81 13.55
CA ALA A 223 -11.73 9.55 14.09
C ALA A 223 -12.51 8.29 13.66
N PRO A 224 -13.86 8.23 13.70
CA PRO A 224 -14.61 7.06 13.21
C PRO A 224 -14.42 6.84 11.71
N LEU A 225 -14.34 7.92 10.92
CA LEU A 225 -14.10 7.85 9.48
C LEU A 225 -12.70 7.29 9.19
N PHE A 226 -11.72 7.60 10.05
CA PHE A 226 -10.38 7.03 10.00
C PHE A 226 -10.36 5.56 10.40
N LEU A 227 -11.11 5.19 11.43
CA LEU A 227 -11.22 3.80 11.87
C LEU A 227 -11.79 2.93 10.74
N ILE A 228 -12.83 3.41 10.04
CA ILE A 228 -13.40 2.76 8.86
C ILE A 228 -12.36 2.65 7.72
N ALA A 229 -11.66 3.75 7.40
CA ALA A 229 -10.65 3.76 6.33
C ALA A 229 -9.43 2.87 6.64
N ILE A 230 -9.15 2.61 7.91
CA ILE A 230 -8.10 1.69 8.36
C ILE A 230 -8.58 0.24 8.32
N LEU A 231 -9.87 -0.01 8.54
CA LEU A 231 -10.47 -1.34 8.56
C LEU A 231 -10.62 -1.97 7.16
N ILE A 232 -10.63 -1.15 6.10
CA ILE A 232 -10.68 -1.63 4.72
C ILE A 232 -9.34 -2.31 4.37
N PRO A 233 -9.32 -3.61 4.06
CA PRO A 233 -8.10 -4.34 3.76
C PRO A 233 -7.40 -3.76 2.54
N LYS A 234 -6.08 -3.58 2.64
CA LYS A 234 -5.25 -3.23 1.48
C LYS A 234 -4.96 -4.49 0.67
N PHE A 235 -5.52 -4.56 -0.53
CA PHE A 235 -5.27 -5.66 -1.48
C PHE A 235 -4.06 -5.40 -2.39
N SER A 236 -3.54 -4.16 -2.40
CA SER A 236 -2.41 -3.76 -3.26
C SER A 236 -1.23 -3.26 -2.42
N SER A 237 -0.04 -3.77 -2.69
CA SER A 237 1.21 -3.20 -2.20
C SER A 237 1.48 -1.90 -2.97
N SER A 238 1.27 -0.74 -2.34
CA SER A 238 1.88 0.50 -2.84
C SER A 238 3.38 0.39 -2.53
N MET A 239 4.19 0.17 -3.55
CA MET A 239 5.64 0.15 -3.38
C MET A 239 6.12 1.57 -3.11
N THR A 240 6.60 1.80 -1.89
CA THR A 240 7.65 2.79 -1.62
C THR A 240 8.95 2.14 -2.06
N ASP A 241 9.49 2.57 -3.19
CA ASP A 241 10.89 2.29 -3.51
C ASP A 241 11.75 3.05 -2.47
N VAL A 242 12.68 2.35 -1.83
CA VAL A 242 13.80 2.94 -1.06
C VAL A 242 14.87 3.37 -2.05
#